data_AF-A0A8J3Z140-F1
#
_entry.id   AF-A0A8J3Z140-F1
#
_cell.length_a   1.000
_cell.length_b   1.000
_cell.length_c   1.000
_cell.angle_alpha   90.00
_cell.angle_beta   90.00
_cell.angle_gamma   90.00
#
_symmetry.space_group_name_H-M   'P 1'
#
loop_
_entity.id
_entity.type
_entity.pdbx_description
1 polymer ?
#
loop_
_entity_poly.entity_id
_entity_poly.type
_entity_poly.pdbx_seq_one_letter_code
_entity_poly.pdbx_strand_id
1 'polypeptide(L)'
;MVTGRGDLSAEALARDMERDTPFRRFRQRLQARRGARVEETPEGPAGCEHLLAFPARDVGSPQDCDDHTESDGPVVHLRTCLTCGYVGCCDSSKGRHATAHSEHTGHPVMQSAEPGETWRWCYVHEQLG
;
A
#
# COMPACT_ATOMS: atom_id res chain seq x y z
N MET A 1 41.90 36.81 60.45
CA MET A 1 42.32 35.51 60.99
C MET A 1 41.38 34.46 60.39
N VAL A 2 41.96 33.42 59.80
CA VAL A 2 41.28 32.26 59.19
C VAL A 2 40.27 31.66 60.18
N THR A 3 39.08 31.26 59.77
CA THR A 3 38.80 29.87 59.36
C THR A 3 37.69 29.82 58.32
N GLY A 4 37.91 29.02 57.28
CA GLY A 4 36.89 28.56 56.36
C GLY A 4 36.66 27.06 56.46
N ARG A 5 35.71 26.59 55.65
CA ARG A 5 35.34 25.19 55.34
C ARG A 5 34.75 24.42 56.53
N GLY A 6 33.66 23.68 56.37
CA GLY A 6 32.85 23.38 55.21
C GLY A 6 31.76 22.43 55.69
N ASP A 7 30.52 22.84 55.53
CA ASP A 7 29.36 22.09 55.99
C ASP A 7 29.05 20.93 55.04
N LEU A 8 29.42 19.75 55.53
CA LEU A 8 28.67 18.49 55.50
C LEU A 8 27.53 18.38 54.46
N SER A 9 27.79 17.53 53.46
CA SER A 9 26.88 16.63 52.73
C SER A 9 25.38 16.92 52.77
N ALA A 10 24.87 17.53 51.70
CA ALA A 10 23.47 17.44 51.29
C ALA A 10 23.23 16.13 50.50
N GLU A 11 23.56 15.00 51.11
CA GLU A 11 22.99 13.72 50.73
C GLU A 11 21.50 13.73 51.11
N ALA A 12 20.64 13.30 50.18
CA ALA A 12 19.19 13.18 50.30
C ALA A 12 18.36 14.47 50.08
N LEU A 13 17.98 14.70 48.82
CA LEU A 13 16.56 14.82 48.38
C LEU A 13 16.49 15.28 46.90
N ALA A 14 17.05 14.48 46.00
CA ALA A 14 16.74 14.53 44.57
C ALA A 14 16.41 13.11 44.08
N ARG A 15 15.34 12.56 44.64
CA ARG A 15 14.62 11.37 44.17
C ARG A 15 13.23 11.96 43.88
N ASP A 16 12.74 12.08 42.65
CA ASP A 16 12.09 10.95 41.97
C ASP A 16 11.49 11.41 40.61
N MET A 17 12.27 11.80 39.59
CA MET A 17 11.67 12.25 38.30
C MET A 17 12.41 11.90 36.99
N GLU A 18 13.44 11.05 37.00
CA GLU A 18 14.28 10.85 35.79
C GLU A 18 14.55 9.39 35.39
N ARG A 19 13.61 8.47 35.64
CA ARG A 19 13.76 7.07 35.21
C ARG A 19 12.46 6.44 34.74
N ASP A 20 11.99 6.80 33.55
CA ASP A 20 11.30 5.84 32.68
C ASP A 20 11.36 6.29 31.20
N THR A 21 12.54 6.13 30.61
CA THR A 21 12.78 6.34 29.16
C THR A 21 12.73 5.05 28.32
N PRO A 22 11.81 4.06 28.49
CA PRO A 22 11.57 3.06 27.45
C PRO A 22 10.71 3.62 26.30
N PHE A 23 9.73 4.48 26.60
CA PHE A 23 8.71 4.88 25.62
C PHE A 23 9.19 5.92 24.60
N ARG A 24 10.21 6.73 24.93
CA ARG A 24 10.73 7.76 23.99
C ARG A 24 11.48 7.14 22.81
N ARG A 25 12.27 6.09 23.05
CA ARG A 25 12.98 5.35 21.99
C ARG A 25 12.05 4.42 21.20
N PHE A 26 10.97 3.94 21.82
CA PHE A 26 9.94 3.16 21.11
C PHE A 26 9.14 4.04 20.14
N ARG A 27 8.72 5.25 20.55
CA ARG A 27 8.06 6.22 19.65
C ARG A 27 8.95 6.67 18.49
N GLN A 28 10.26 6.84 18.71
CA GLN A 28 11.20 7.15 17.62
C GLN A 28 11.34 6.00 16.61
N ARG A 29 11.23 4.74 17.05
CA ARG A 29 11.27 3.58 16.14
C ARG A 29 10.00 3.41 15.30
N LEU A 30 8.83 3.78 15.82
CA LEU A 30 7.58 3.75 15.02
C LEU A 30 7.53 4.86 13.95
N GLN A 31 8.16 6.02 14.18
CA GLN A 31 8.25 7.09 13.18
C GLN A 31 9.28 6.81 12.08
N ALA A 32 10.25 5.91 12.29
CA ALA A 32 11.16 5.44 11.25
C ALA A 32 10.51 4.46 10.25
N ARG A 33 9.32 3.92 10.56
CA ARG A 33 8.52 3.08 9.64
C ARG A 33 7.54 3.87 8.77
N ARG A 34 7.53 5.21 8.88
CA ARG A 34 6.77 6.12 7.99
C ARG A 34 7.52 6.46 6.69
N GLY A 35 8.44 5.61 6.27
CA GLY A 35 9.13 5.69 4.99
C GLY A 35 8.74 4.49 4.13
N ALA A 36 7.66 4.67 3.39
CA ALA A 36 7.38 4.03 2.09
C ALA A 36 8.25 2.83 1.70
N ARG A 37 7.65 1.64 1.72
CA ARG A 37 7.80 0.76 0.56
C ARG A 37 6.58 1.02 -0.31
N VAL A 38 6.68 2.02 -1.19
CA VAL A 38 5.94 1.93 -2.45
C VAL A 38 6.57 0.70 -3.09
N GLU A 39 5.84 -0.40 -3.18
CA GLU A 39 6.33 -1.54 -3.96
C GLU A 39 6.37 -1.01 -5.40
N GLU A 40 7.58 -0.67 -5.85
CA GLU A 40 7.85 -0.20 -7.19
C GLU A 40 7.29 -1.26 -8.14
N THR A 41 6.19 -0.89 -8.80
CA THR A 41 5.59 -1.66 -9.87
C THR A 41 6.69 -2.01 -10.86
N PRO A 42 6.86 -3.29 -11.25
CA PRO A 42 7.84 -3.64 -12.26
C PRO A 42 7.52 -2.83 -13.50
N GLU A 43 8.39 -1.89 -13.86
CA GLU A 43 8.27 -1.13 -15.09
C GLU A 43 8.27 -2.16 -16.23
N GLY A 44 7.08 -2.40 -16.79
CA GLY A 44 6.90 -3.22 -17.97
C GLY A 44 7.84 -2.77 -19.07
N PRO A 45 8.25 -3.66 -19.99
CA PRO A 45 9.12 -3.26 -21.09
C PRO A 45 8.52 -2.02 -21.76
N ALA A 46 9.33 -0.96 -21.84
CA ALA A 46 8.95 0.29 -22.49
C ALA A 46 8.55 0.01 -23.94
N GLY A 47 7.25 -0.19 -24.20
CA GLY A 47 6.81 -0.61 -25.52
C GLY A 47 5.32 -0.93 -25.70
N CYS A 48 4.55 -1.14 -24.63
CA CYS A 48 3.11 -1.36 -24.79
C CYS A 48 2.36 -0.03 -24.98
N GLU A 49 1.86 0.21 -26.19
CA GLU A 49 1.07 1.42 -26.51
C GLU A 49 -0.15 1.59 -25.60
N HIS A 50 -0.81 0.50 -25.20
CA HIS A 50 -1.95 0.54 -24.31
C HIS A 50 -1.57 1.00 -22.90
N LEU A 51 -0.44 0.53 -22.37
CA LEU A 51 0.04 0.97 -21.05
C LEU A 51 0.51 2.44 -21.08
N LEU A 52 0.95 2.95 -22.23
CA LEU A 52 1.24 4.37 -22.42
C LEU A 52 -0.06 5.21 -22.50
N ALA A 53 -1.08 4.71 -23.20
CA ALA A 53 -2.37 5.38 -23.35
C ALA A 53 -3.20 5.41 -22.06
N PHE A 54 -3.05 4.40 -21.21
CA PHE A 54 -3.78 4.27 -19.93
C PHE A 54 -2.80 4.30 -18.75
N PRO A 55 -2.31 5.50 -18.35
CA PRO A 55 -1.43 5.65 -17.19
C PRO A 55 -2.14 5.25 -15.89
N ALA A 56 -1.37 4.77 -14.92
CA ALA A 56 -1.89 4.48 -13.59
C ALA A 56 -2.50 5.74 -12.98
N ARG A 57 -3.65 5.57 -12.31
CA ARG A 57 -4.35 6.64 -11.60
C ARG A 57 -4.89 6.13 -10.27
N ASP A 58 -5.35 7.06 -9.43
CA ASP A 58 -6.10 6.66 -8.25
C ASP A 58 -7.41 6.01 -8.67
N VAL A 59 -7.55 4.72 -8.35
CA VAL A 59 -8.75 3.91 -8.58
C VAL A 59 -9.47 3.58 -7.27
N GLY A 60 -9.01 4.15 -6.15
CA GLY A 60 -9.50 3.84 -4.82
C GLY A 60 -9.23 2.38 -4.43
N SER A 61 -10.04 1.88 -3.50
CA SER A 61 -10.01 0.50 -3.04
C SER A 61 -11.45 -0.03 -3.01
N PRO A 62 -12.04 -0.35 -4.17
CA PRO A 62 -13.34 -1.02 -4.20
C PRO A 62 -13.30 -2.30 -3.36
N GLN A 63 -14.45 -2.67 -2.80
CA GLN A 63 -14.57 -3.83 -1.91
C GLN A 63 -15.18 -5.03 -2.62
N ASP A 64 -15.89 -4.79 -3.71
CA ASP A 64 -16.69 -5.79 -4.41
C ASP A 64 -16.44 -5.72 -5.92
N CYS A 65 -16.71 -6.83 -6.59
CA CYS A 65 -16.70 -6.94 -8.05
C CYS A 65 -18.15 -6.82 -8.54
N ASP A 66 -18.36 -6.05 -9.61
CA ASP A 66 -19.71 -5.70 -10.10
C ASP A 66 -20.55 -6.95 -10.47
N ASP A 67 -19.92 -7.97 -11.05
CA ASP A 67 -20.59 -9.21 -11.50
C ASP A 67 -20.45 -10.41 -10.54
N HIS A 68 -19.89 -10.23 -9.34
CA HIS A 68 -19.58 -11.37 -8.45
C HIS A 68 -20.80 -11.95 -7.74
N THR A 69 -20.90 -13.28 -7.70
CA THR A 69 -21.97 -14.01 -7.00
C THR A 69 -21.39 -15.02 -6.00
N GLU A 70 -22.18 -15.44 -5.01
CA GLU A 70 -21.75 -16.44 -4.01
C GLU A 70 -21.28 -17.77 -4.63
N SER A 71 -21.76 -18.11 -5.83
CA SER A 71 -21.38 -19.33 -6.56
C SER A 71 -19.97 -19.27 -7.15
N ASP A 72 -19.41 -18.07 -7.27
CA ASP A 72 -18.04 -17.83 -7.75
C ASP A 72 -17.00 -18.05 -6.65
N GLY A 73 -17.43 -18.24 -5.40
CA GLY A 73 -16.52 -18.43 -4.26
C GLY A 73 -15.83 -17.12 -3.86
N PRO A 74 -14.71 -17.15 -3.12
CA PRO A 74 -14.10 -15.93 -2.61
C PRO A 74 -13.38 -15.12 -3.71
N VAL A 75 -13.48 -13.79 -3.62
CA VAL A 75 -12.63 -12.85 -4.37
C VAL A 75 -11.24 -12.80 -3.73
N VAL A 76 -10.19 -12.90 -4.55
CA VAL A 76 -8.80 -12.81 -4.07
C VAL A 76 -8.29 -11.37 -4.15
N HIS A 77 -8.38 -10.77 -5.34
CA HIS A 77 -7.98 -9.38 -5.59
C HIS A 77 -8.92 -8.75 -6.62
N LEU A 78 -9.02 -7.43 -6.56
CA LEU A 78 -9.83 -6.64 -7.48
C LEU A 78 -8.97 -5.87 -8.48
N ARG A 79 -9.54 -5.62 -9.65
CA ARG A 79 -8.94 -4.80 -10.70
C ARG A 79 -9.96 -3.82 -11.26
N THR A 80 -9.51 -2.61 -11.58
CA THR A 80 -10.33 -1.55 -12.15
C THR A 80 -9.96 -1.28 -13.59
N CYS A 81 -10.95 -1.22 -14.48
CA CYS A 81 -10.76 -0.90 -15.88
C CYS A 81 -10.39 0.56 -16.05
N LEU A 82 -9.26 0.84 -16.71
CA LEU A 82 -8.83 2.22 -16.94
C LEU A 82 -9.62 2.94 -18.04
N THR A 83 -10.36 2.21 -18.86
CA THR A 83 -11.22 2.78 -19.90
C THR A 83 -12.58 3.22 -19.36
N CYS A 84 -13.25 2.37 -18.57
CA CYS A 84 -14.63 2.62 -18.15
C CYS A 84 -14.87 2.62 -16.63
N GLY A 85 -13.88 2.26 -15.81
CA GLY A 85 -14.00 2.23 -14.34
C GLY A 85 -14.65 0.98 -13.75
N TYR A 86 -14.98 -0.02 -14.57
CA TYR A 86 -15.54 -1.31 -14.12
C TYR A 86 -14.61 -2.03 -13.13
N VAL A 87 -15.16 -2.66 -12.10
CA VAL A 87 -14.39 -3.42 -11.09
C VAL A 87 -14.64 -4.91 -11.24
N GLY A 88 -13.57 -5.65 -11.60
CA GLY A 88 -13.60 -7.10 -11.80
C GLY A 88 -12.68 -7.85 -10.84
N CYS A 89 -13.09 -9.06 -10.43
CA CYS A 89 -12.19 -9.97 -9.73
C CYS A 89 -11.08 -10.49 -10.66
N CYS A 90 -9.89 -10.68 -10.10
CA CYS A 90 -8.70 -11.07 -10.85
C CYS A 90 -8.78 -12.50 -11.41
N ASP A 91 -7.79 -12.85 -12.22
CA ASP A 91 -7.71 -14.14 -12.92
C ASP A 91 -7.49 -15.34 -11.95
N SER A 92 -7.02 -15.07 -10.73
CA SER A 92 -6.89 -16.06 -9.65
C SER A 92 -8.20 -16.34 -8.91
N SER A 93 -9.22 -15.51 -9.11
CA SER A 93 -10.58 -15.76 -8.59
C SER A 93 -11.32 -16.63 -9.61
N LYS A 94 -12.18 -17.57 -9.16
CA LYS A 94 -12.89 -18.50 -10.05
C LYS A 94 -13.73 -17.80 -11.12
N GLY A 95 -14.32 -16.65 -10.80
CA GLY A 95 -15.16 -15.86 -11.72
C GLY A 95 -14.39 -15.15 -12.84
N ARG A 96 -13.10 -14.80 -12.64
CA ARG A 96 -12.23 -14.16 -13.65
C ARG A 96 -12.87 -12.95 -14.36
N HIS A 97 -13.68 -12.16 -13.65
CA HIS A 97 -14.49 -11.08 -14.24
C HIS A 97 -13.65 -9.97 -14.87
N ALA A 98 -12.42 -9.74 -14.42
CA ALA A 98 -11.52 -8.80 -15.07
C ALA A 98 -11.13 -9.25 -16.50
N THR A 99 -10.86 -10.55 -16.69
CA THR A 99 -10.58 -11.13 -18.02
C THR A 99 -11.84 -11.07 -18.88
N ALA A 100 -12.98 -11.55 -18.38
CA ALA A 100 -14.24 -11.57 -19.13
C ALA A 100 -14.66 -10.16 -19.58
N HIS A 101 -14.49 -9.15 -18.73
CA HIS A 101 -14.73 -7.75 -19.08
C HIS A 101 -13.84 -7.30 -20.23
N SER A 102 -12.53 -7.56 -20.16
CA SER A 102 -11.59 -7.20 -21.23
C SER A 102 -11.98 -7.86 -22.57
N GLU A 103 -12.36 -9.13 -22.55
CA GLU A 103 -12.75 -9.90 -23.75
C GLU A 103 -14.07 -9.39 -24.35
N HIS A 104 -15.06 -9.09 -23.52
CA HIS A 104 -16.38 -8.62 -23.99
C HIS A 104 -16.37 -7.17 -24.48
N THR A 105 -15.60 -6.30 -23.84
CA THR A 105 -15.60 -4.86 -24.14
C THR A 105 -14.48 -4.42 -25.06
N GLY A 106 -13.41 -5.22 -25.18
CA GLY A 106 -12.19 -4.83 -25.87
C GLY A 106 -11.36 -3.79 -25.10
N HIS A 107 -11.66 -3.55 -23.82
CA HIS A 107 -10.87 -2.63 -22.99
C HIS A 107 -9.50 -3.24 -22.66
N PRO A 108 -8.38 -2.62 -23.09
CA PRO A 108 -7.10 -3.30 -23.12
C PRO A 108 -6.38 -3.36 -21.77
N VAL A 109 -6.69 -2.44 -20.85
CA VAL A 109 -5.91 -2.24 -19.60
C VAL A 109 -6.77 -2.23 -18.36
N MET A 110 -6.38 -3.05 -17.39
CA MET A 110 -6.88 -3.05 -16.01
C MET A 110 -5.75 -2.67 -15.05
N GLN A 111 -6.06 -1.90 -14.00
CA GLN A 111 -5.15 -1.59 -12.90
C GLN A 111 -5.51 -2.40 -11.66
N SER A 112 -4.52 -2.76 -10.84
CA SER A 112 -4.79 -3.25 -9.48
C SER A 112 -5.58 -2.24 -8.66
N ALA A 113 -6.58 -2.71 -7.93
CA ALA A 113 -7.37 -1.94 -6.97
C ALA A 113 -6.91 -2.16 -5.52
N GLU A 114 -5.82 -2.91 -5.31
CA GLU A 114 -5.31 -3.19 -3.98
C GLU A 114 -4.63 -1.95 -3.38
N PRO A 115 -4.76 -1.73 -2.05
CA PRO A 115 -4.18 -0.56 -1.40
C PRO A 115 -2.66 -0.46 -1.59
N GLY A 116 -2.23 0.63 -2.23
CA GLY A 116 -0.81 0.92 -2.47
C GLY A 116 -0.23 0.30 -3.73
N GLU A 117 -1.03 -0.41 -4.52
CA GLU A 117 -0.63 -0.95 -5.81
C GLU A 117 -1.04 -0.02 -6.95
N THR A 118 -0.15 0.17 -7.93
CA THR A 118 -0.41 0.99 -9.13
C THR A 118 -0.08 0.25 -10.42
N TRP A 119 0.23 -1.04 -10.32
CA TRP A 119 0.53 -1.87 -11.47
C TRP A 119 -0.71 -2.10 -12.32
N ARG A 120 -0.47 -2.27 -13.61
CA ARG A 120 -1.46 -2.42 -14.65
C ARG A 120 -1.13 -3.63 -15.49
N TRP A 121 -2.18 -4.25 -16.01
CA TRP A 121 -2.09 -5.37 -16.91
C TRP A 121 -2.74 -5.01 -18.24
N CYS A 122 -1.96 -5.15 -19.32
CA CYS A 122 -2.48 -5.09 -20.68
C CYS A 122 -2.86 -6.50 -21.13
N TYR A 123 -4.14 -6.74 -21.36
CA TYR A 123 -4.64 -8.03 -21.85
C TYR A 123 -4.27 -8.30 -23.30
N VAL A 124 -4.09 -7.24 -24.12
CA VAL A 124 -3.77 -7.38 -25.55
C VAL A 124 -2.34 -7.86 -25.77
N HIS A 125 -1.40 -7.38 -24.96
CA HIS A 125 0.03 -7.69 -25.08
C HIS A 125 0.55 -8.58 -23.94
N GLU A 126 -0.34 -9.04 -23.06
CA GLU A 126 -0.05 -9.84 -21.88
C GLU A 126 1.15 -9.29 -21.09
N GLN A 127 1.11 -7.98 -20.81
CA GLN A 127 2.22 -7.23 -20.24
C GLN A 127 1.81 -6.50 -18.98
N LEU A 128 2.65 -6.63 -17.96
CA LEU A 128 2.62 -5.85 -16.73
C LEU A 128 3.28 -4.48 -16.97
N GLY A 129 2.82 -3.42 -16.32
CA GLY A 129 3.55 -2.16 -16.18
C GLY A 129 2.88 -1.15 -15.28
#